data_AF-A0AAN8TEI5-F1
#
_entry.id   AF-A0AAN8TEI5-F1
#
_cell.length_a   1.000
_cell.length_b   1.000
_cell.length_c   1.000
_cell.angle_alpha   90.00
_cell.angle_beta   90.00
_cell.angle_gamma   90.00
#
_symmetry.space_group_name_H-M   'P 1'
#
loop_
_entity.id
_entity.type
_entity.pdbx_description
1 polymer ?
#
loop_
_entity_poly.entity_id
_entity_poly.type
_entity_poly.pdbx_seq_one_letter_code
_entity_poly.pdbx_strand_id
1 'polypeptide(L)'
;MDIRSEARISQLMIDHDLEKDTNEFQIYPLYTSEFLVPLKIGTPPVPQILAMDTGSLYFWVQCDGKRSIGPLYKYSESSSYVEDVFCDTPMCDLIMLKGQCGVSRRCDYTYKYATGVTKGNLASDVVTC
;
A
#
# COMPACT_ATOMS: atom_id res chain seq x y z
N MET A 1 -3.92 11.19 -0.58
CA MET A 1 -5.14 10.81 -1.32
C MET A 1 -6.13 11.96 -1.21
N ASP A 2 -6.84 12.31 -2.28
CA ASP A 2 -7.93 13.31 -2.23
C ASP A 2 -9.18 12.66 -1.62
N ILE A 3 -9.96 13.42 -0.86
CA ILE A 3 -11.21 12.99 -0.20
C ILE A 3 -12.22 12.44 -1.22
N ARG A 4 -12.17 12.95 -2.46
CA ARG A 4 -13.01 12.46 -3.57
C ARG A 4 -12.62 11.08 -4.09
N SER A 5 -11.32 10.77 -4.12
CA SER A 5 -10.83 9.43 -4.47
C SER A 5 -11.18 8.42 -3.39
N GLU A 6 -11.07 8.84 -2.12
CA GLU A 6 -11.48 8.05 -0.97
C GLU A 6 -12.97 7.64 -1.07
N ALA A 7 -13.91 8.59 -1.14
CA ALA A 7 -15.33 8.27 -1.17
C ALA A 7 -15.75 7.34 -2.34
N ARG A 8 -15.08 7.44 -3.49
CA ARG A 8 -15.33 6.56 -4.65
C ARG A 8 -14.86 5.14 -4.40
N ILE A 9 -13.65 4.99 -3.84
CA ILE A 9 -13.12 3.67 -3.45
C ILE A 9 -14.05 3.02 -2.42
N SER A 10 -14.62 3.79 -1.48
CA SER A 10 -15.57 3.26 -0.48
C SER A 10 -16.82 2.70 -1.11
N GLN A 11 -17.39 3.43 -2.07
CA GLN A 11 -18.58 2.99 -2.76
C GLN A 11 -18.31 1.72 -3.57
N LEU A 12 -17.13 1.60 -4.20
CA LEU A 12 -16.74 0.41 -4.95
C LEU A 12 -16.52 -0.82 -4.07
N MET A 13 -15.95 -0.64 -2.87
CA MET A 13 -15.84 -1.73 -1.88
C MET A 13 -17.21 -2.29 -1.51
N ILE A 14 -18.21 -1.42 -1.39
CA ILE A 14 -19.60 -1.77 -1.07
C ILE A 14 -20.28 -2.42 -2.28
N ASP A 15 -20.15 -1.83 -3.47
CA ASP A 15 -20.88 -2.25 -4.67
C ASP A 15 -20.39 -3.61 -5.21
N HIS A 16 -19.12 -3.93 -5.02
CA HIS A 16 -18.50 -5.15 -5.54
C HIS A 16 -18.19 -6.21 -4.47
N ASP A 17 -18.56 -6.00 -3.20
CA ASP A 17 -18.29 -6.92 -2.08
C ASP A 17 -16.81 -7.39 -2.10
N LEU A 18 -15.88 -6.47 -2.37
CA LEU A 18 -14.47 -6.74 -2.67
C LEU A 18 -13.71 -7.34 -1.48
N GLU A 19 -14.24 -7.21 -0.27
CA GLU A 19 -13.74 -7.93 0.91
C GLU A 19 -14.00 -9.45 0.83
N LYS A 20 -14.99 -9.86 0.04
CA LYS A 20 -15.51 -11.23 -0.03
C LYS A 20 -15.06 -11.96 -1.30
N ASP A 21 -14.82 -11.22 -2.38
CA ASP A 21 -14.40 -11.76 -3.68
C ASP A 21 -12.88 -11.95 -3.78
N THR A 22 -12.31 -12.65 -2.78
CA THR A 22 -10.86 -12.83 -2.67
C THR A 22 -10.36 -14.19 -3.17
N ASN A 23 -11.18 -14.86 -4.00
CA ASN A 23 -10.87 -16.17 -4.56
C ASN A 23 -10.51 -16.11 -6.05
N GLU A 24 -10.76 -14.99 -6.74
CA GLU A 24 -10.37 -14.76 -8.13
C GLU A 24 -9.77 -13.36 -8.26
N PHE A 25 -8.56 -13.26 -8.81
CA PHE A 25 -7.89 -11.98 -9.00
C PHE A 25 -8.54 -11.23 -10.18
N GLN A 26 -9.28 -10.17 -9.87
CA GLN A 26 -9.92 -9.31 -10.86
C GLN A 26 -9.47 -7.85 -10.73
N ILE A 27 -9.15 -7.21 -11.85
CA ILE A 27 -8.86 -5.78 -11.92
C ILE A 27 -10.16 -5.03 -12.18
N TYR A 28 -10.46 -4.02 -11.36
CA TYR A 28 -11.67 -3.20 -11.48
C TYR A 28 -11.36 -1.85 -12.12
N PRO A 29 -11.76 -1.59 -13.37
CA PRO A 29 -11.55 -0.30 -14.03
C PRO A 29 -12.52 0.75 -13.49
N LEU A 30 -12.02 1.96 -13.19
CA LEU A 30 -12.84 3.09 -12.77
C LEU A 30 -13.01 4.10 -13.91
N TYR A 31 -14.16 4.78 -13.89
CA TYR A 31 -14.44 5.89 -14.82
C TYR A 31 -13.42 7.04 -14.73
N THR A 32 -12.62 7.09 -13.66
CA THR A 32 -11.55 8.07 -13.43
C THR A 32 -10.22 7.73 -14.10
N SER A 33 -10.15 6.67 -14.92
CA SER A 33 -8.90 6.12 -15.46
C SER A 33 -7.95 5.54 -14.38
N GLU A 34 -8.51 5.19 -13.23
CA GLU A 34 -7.83 4.43 -12.18
C GLU A 34 -8.24 2.96 -12.30
N PHE A 35 -7.35 2.03 -11.99
CA PHE A 35 -7.69 0.61 -11.87
C PHE A 35 -7.49 0.19 -10.42
N LEU A 36 -8.46 -0.50 -9.84
CA LEU A 36 -8.34 -1.06 -8.49
C LEU A 36 -7.97 -2.53 -8.56
N VAL A 37 -7.10 -2.93 -7.65
CA VAL A 37 -6.58 -4.29 -7.56
C VAL A 37 -6.77 -4.80 -6.13
N PRO A 38 -7.59 -5.84 -5.92
CA PRO A 38 -7.63 -6.55 -4.66
C PRO A 38 -6.40 -7.44 -4.53
N LEU A 39 -5.84 -7.51 -3.33
CA LEU A 39 -4.77 -8.43 -2.96
C LEU A 39 -4.82 -8.67 -1.46
N LYS A 40 -4.01 -9.57 -0.95
CA LYS A 40 -3.86 -9.79 0.50
C LYS A 40 -2.41 -9.54 0.91
N ILE A 41 -2.24 -8.92 2.07
CA ILE A 41 -0.92 -8.62 2.66
C ILE A 41 -0.82 -9.27 4.03
N GLY A 42 0.34 -9.86 4.31
CA GLY A 42 0.71 -10.35 5.63
C GLY A 42 0.37 -11.80 5.91
N THR A 43 0.74 -12.23 7.12
CA THR A 43 0.48 -13.58 7.65
C THR A 43 -0.12 -13.47 9.05
N PRO A 44 -1.43 -13.69 9.23
CA PRO A 44 -2.39 -14.16 8.22
C PRO A 44 -2.72 -13.12 7.13
N PRO A 45 -3.16 -13.54 5.92
CA PRO A 45 -3.45 -12.62 4.83
C PRO A 45 -4.62 -11.67 5.13
N VAL A 46 -4.38 -10.36 5.03
CA VAL A 46 -5.39 -9.31 5.21
C VAL A 46 -5.73 -8.71 3.84
N PRO A 47 -7.01 -8.72 3.39
CA PRO A 47 -7.38 -8.17 2.08
C PRO A 47 -7.13 -6.66 2.05
N GLN A 48 -6.64 -6.13 0.94
CA GLN A 48 -6.38 -4.73 0.68
C GLN A 48 -6.82 -4.40 -0.74
N ILE A 49 -7.18 -3.15 -1.00
CA ILE A 49 -7.53 -2.67 -2.33
C ILE A 49 -6.69 -1.45 -2.64
N LEU A 50 -5.96 -1.53 -3.75
CA LEU A 50 -5.01 -0.51 -4.13
C LEU A 50 -5.28 -0.01 -5.54
N ALA A 51 -4.90 1.23 -5.80
CA ALA A 51 -4.84 1.77 -7.15
C ALA A 51 -3.61 1.24 -7.88
N MET A 52 -3.79 0.67 -9.07
CA MET A 52 -2.70 0.27 -9.95
C MET A 52 -2.12 1.52 -10.61
N ASP A 53 -0.91 1.89 -10.17
CA ASP A 53 -0.14 3.00 -10.72
C ASP A 53 1.10 2.47 -11.44
N THR A 54 1.00 2.35 -12.77
CA THR A 54 2.13 1.93 -13.63
C THR A 54 3.19 3.02 -13.79
N GLY A 55 2.92 4.23 -13.28
CA GLY A 55 3.81 5.38 -13.34
C GLY A 55 4.67 5.59 -12.09
N SER A 56 4.57 4.71 -11.08
CA SER A 56 5.43 4.78 -9.88
C SER A 56 6.12 3.47 -9.52
N LEU A 57 7.13 3.59 -8.67
CA LEU A 57 8.03 2.52 -8.28
C LEU A 57 7.67 1.87 -6.95
N TYR A 58 6.82 2.52 -6.14
CA TYR A 58 6.46 2.03 -4.82
C TYR A 58 5.06 1.47 -4.78
N PHE A 59 4.98 0.33 -4.11
CA PHE A 59 3.78 -0.18 -3.51
C PHE A 59 3.66 0.39 -2.08
N TRP A 60 2.55 1.03 -1.73
CA TRP A 60 2.34 1.53 -0.37
C TRP A 60 0.89 1.33 0.08
N VAL A 61 0.74 1.04 1.38
CA VAL A 61 -0.55 0.90 2.07
C VAL A 61 -0.56 1.79 3.30
N GLN A 62 -1.74 2.22 3.74
CA GLN A 62 -1.88 3.00 4.96
C GLN A 62 -1.88 2.06 6.17
N CYS A 63 -0.88 2.18 7.05
CA CYS A 63 -0.73 1.33 8.24
C CYS A 63 -1.30 1.95 9.53
N ASP A 64 -1.65 3.23 9.51
CA ASP A 64 -2.22 3.96 10.65
C ASP A 64 -3.15 5.09 10.16
N GLY A 65 -4.25 5.35 10.85
CA GLY A 65 -5.12 6.51 10.58
C GLY A 65 -6.61 6.22 10.43
N LYS A 66 -7.42 7.21 10.79
CA LYS A 66 -8.90 7.13 10.86
C LYS A 66 -9.62 7.16 9.50
N ARG A 67 -8.91 7.18 8.37
CA ARG A 67 -9.47 7.36 7.01
C ARG A 67 -9.16 6.19 6.07
N SER A 68 -8.96 4.98 6.61
CA SER A 68 -8.95 3.79 5.76
C SER A 68 -10.38 3.42 5.39
N ILE A 69 -10.57 3.10 4.13
CA ILE A 69 -11.85 2.75 3.54
C ILE A 69 -12.07 1.24 3.51
N GLY A 70 -10.98 0.47 3.57
CA GLY A 70 -10.97 -0.96 3.78
C GLY A 70 -10.34 -1.34 5.12
N PRO A 71 -10.11 -2.64 5.36
CA PRO A 71 -9.47 -3.09 6.58
C PRO A 71 -8.07 -2.49 6.65
N LEU A 72 -7.74 -1.88 7.79
CA LEU A 72 -6.42 -1.30 7.99
C LEU A 72 -5.41 -2.46 8.11
N TYR A 73 -4.40 -2.48 7.24
CA TYR A 73 -3.29 -3.39 7.42
C TYR A 73 -2.46 -2.95 8.64
N LYS A 74 -2.42 -3.80 9.67
CA LYS A 74 -1.63 -3.57 10.88
C LYS A 74 -0.39 -4.46 10.85
N TYR A 75 0.75 -3.85 10.57
CA TYR A 75 2.04 -4.55 10.51
C TYR A 75 2.33 -5.37 11.78
N SER A 76 1.96 -4.86 12.96
CA SER A 76 2.16 -5.54 14.24
C SER A 76 1.39 -6.86 14.39
N GLU A 77 0.39 -7.09 13.54
CA GLU A 77 -0.43 -8.31 13.55
C GLU A 77 0.01 -9.33 12.49
N SER A 78 0.98 -8.99 11.63
CA SER A 78 1.52 -9.90 10.61
C SER A 78 2.83 -10.55 11.08
N SER A 79 2.85 -11.88 11.12
CA SER A 79 4.03 -12.67 11.51
C SER A 79 5.11 -12.75 10.43
N SER A 80 4.79 -12.40 9.18
CA SER A 80 5.74 -12.32 8.06
C SER A 80 6.24 -10.90 7.80
N TYR A 81 5.74 -9.92 8.57
CA TYR A 81 6.23 -8.56 8.50
C TYR A 81 7.70 -8.51 8.91
N VAL A 82 8.54 -8.10 7.98
CA VAL A 82 9.93 -7.76 8.25
C VAL A 82 9.98 -6.27 8.44
N GLU A 83 10.08 -5.89 9.72
CA GLU A 83 10.25 -4.52 10.14
C GLU A 83 11.47 -3.91 9.47
N ASP A 84 11.26 -2.70 8.95
CA ASP A 84 12.26 -1.74 8.54
C ASP A 84 13.45 -2.33 7.80
N VAL A 85 13.40 -2.23 6.49
CA VAL A 85 14.58 -2.28 5.63
C VAL A 85 15.62 -1.34 6.28
N PHE A 86 16.56 -1.88 7.06
CA PHE A 86 17.50 -1.06 7.82
C PHE A 86 18.45 -0.38 6.84
N CYS A 87 19.02 0.75 7.24
CA CYS A 87 19.91 1.52 6.36
C CYS A 87 21.05 0.68 5.75
N ASP A 88 21.49 -0.36 6.46
CA ASP A 88 22.59 -1.24 6.02
C ASP A 88 22.15 -2.29 4.99
N THR A 89 20.87 -2.33 4.63
CA THR A 89 20.36 -3.27 3.62
C THR A 89 20.46 -2.66 2.22
N PRO A 90 20.82 -3.44 1.19
CA PRO A 90 20.92 -2.95 -0.19
C PRO A 90 19.63 -2.32 -0.71
N MET A 91 18.49 -2.70 -0.12
CA MET A 91 17.18 -2.21 -0.51
C MET A 91 16.95 -0.76 -0.08
N CYS A 92 17.57 -0.25 0.99
CA CYS A 92 17.49 1.18 1.33
C CYS A 92 18.31 2.05 0.35
N ASP A 93 19.46 1.52 -0.09
CA ASP A 93 20.40 2.21 -0.98
C ASP A 93 19.99 2.19 -2.45
N LEU A 94 18.94 1.47 -2.82
CA LEU A 94 18.45 1.45 -4.20
C LEU A 94 18.12 2.88 -4.64
N ILE A 95 18.84 3.36 -5.67
CA ILE A 95 18.70 4.71 -6.25
C ILE A 95 17.23 5.07 -6.56
N MET A 96 16.45 4.05 -6.95
CA MET A 96 15.04 4.16 -7.27
C MET A 96 14.16 4.41 -6.05
N LEU A 97 14.56 3.90 -4.89
CA LEU A 97 13.83 3.99 -3.62
C LEU A 97 14.30 5.17 -2.75
N LYS A 98 15.28 5.98 -3.20
CA LYS A 98 15.76 7.21 -2.53
C LYS A 98 15.67 7.20 -1.01
N GLY A 99 16.06 6.06 -0.42
CA GLY A 99 15.93 5.83 1.00
C GLY A 99 16.84 6.81 1.73
N GLN A 100 16.34 7.43 2.78
CA GLN A 100 17.18 8.18 3.70
C GLN A 100 17.21 7.44 5.02
N CYS A 101 18.41 7.33 5.59
CA CYS A 101 18.55 6.75 6.90
C CYS A 101 17.92 7.70 7.94
N GLY A 102 16.77 7.29 8.48
CA GLY A 102 16.07 8.01 9.52
C GLY A 102 16.77 7.91 10.88
N VAL A 103 16.31 8.68 11.85
CA VAL A 103 16.88 8.73 13.22
C VAL A 103 16.82 7.37 13.93
N SER A 104 15.86 6.52 13.57
CA SER A 104 15.64 5.18 14.13
C SER A 104 16.43 4.07 13.41
N ARG A 105 17.33 4.40 12.48
CA ARG A 105 17.98 3.47 11.52
C ARG A 105 17.01 2.77 10.55
N ARG A 106 15.77 3.23 10.50
CA ARG A 106 14.76 2.82 9.53
C ARG A 106 15.02 3.53 8.21
N CYS A 107 14.76 2.86 7.10
CA CYS A 107 14.82 3.50 5.81
C CYS A 107 13.53 4.31 5.58
N ASP A 108 13.65 5.63 5.71
CA ASP A 108 12.58 6.56 5.39
C ASP A 108 12.53 6.74 3.87
N TYR A 109 11.33 6.71 3.29
CA TYR A 109 11.12 7.07 1.89
C TYR A 109 10.34 8.38 1.78
N THR A 110 10.65 9.14 0.74
CA THR A 110 9.85 10.28 0.30
C THR A 110 9.66 10.17 -1.20
N TYR A 111 8.40 10.08 -1.65
CA TYR A 111 8.08 9.97 -3.06
C TYR A 111 7.16 11.10 -3.50
N LYS A 112 7.53 11.75 -4.61
CA LYS A 112 6.79 12.89 -5.17
C LYS A 112 5.99 12.42 -6.38
N TYR A 113 4.67 12.55 -6.28
CA TYR A 113 3.74 12.44 -7.38
C TYR A 113 3.53 13.81 -8.04
N ALA A 114 2.92 13.83 -9.23
CA ALA A 114 2.54 15.08 -9.89
C ALA A 114 1.61 15.95 -9.03
N THR A 115 0.81 15.31 -8.17
CA THR A 115 -0.25 15.94 -7.38
C THR A 115 0.07 16.03 -5.88
N GLY A 116 1.20 15.51 -5.42
CA GLY A 116 1.50 15.47 -3.99
C GLY A 116 2.80 14.76 -3.63
N VAL A 117 2.99 14.55 -2.33
CA VAL A 117 4.15 13.85 -1.77
C VAL A 117 3.65 12.84 -0.74
N THR A 118 4.23 11.65 -0.76
CA THR A 118 4.05 10.63 0.28
C THR A 118 5.37 10.40 1.02
N LYS A 119 5.27 10.01 2.29
CA LYS A 119 6.39 9.72 3.18
C LYS A 119 6.03 8.54 4.06
N GLY A 120 7.01 7.71 4.40
CA GLY A 120 6.84 6.59 5.33
C GLY A 120 8.12 5.80 5.50
N ASN A 121 7.99 4.58 6.00
CA ASN A 121 9.10 3.64 6.19
C ASN A 121 9.02 2.50 5.18
N LEU A 122 10.16 2.07 4.64
CA LEU A 122 10.23 0.87 3.81
C LEU A 122 10.20 -0.39 4.67
N ALA A 123 9.34 -1.33 4.29
CA ALA A 123 9.20 -2.62 4.93
C ALA A 123 8.93 -3.71 3.89
N SER A 124 9.03 -4.96 4.30
CA SER A 124 8.67 -6.11 3.46
C SER A 124 7.64 -6.98 4.18
N ASP A 125 6.68 -7.50 3.42
CA ASP A 125 5.76 -8.51 3.88
C ASP A 125 5.33 -9.39 2.68
N VAL A 126 4.63 -10.48 2.97
CA VAL A 126 4.05 -11.38 1.99
C VAL A 126 2.86 -10.71 1.31
N VAL A 127 2.85 -10.75 -0.02
CA VAL A 127 1.71 -10.34 -0.84
C VAL A 127 1.21 -11.56 -1.61
N THR A 128 -0.10 -11.78 -1.56
CA THR A 128 -0.77 -12.86 -2.32
C THR A 128 -1.95 -12.30 -3.09
N CYS A 129 -2.13 -12.77 -4.32
CA CYS A 129 -3.28 -12.46 -5.17
C CYS A 129 -4.35 -13.53 -5.04
#